data_AF-K3XMI9-F1
#
_entry.id   AF-K3XMI9-F1
#
_cell.length_a   1.000
_cell.length_b   1.000
_cell.length_c   1.000
_cell.angle_alpha   90.00
_cell.angle_beta   90.00
_cell.angle_gamma   90.00
#
_symmetry.space_group_name_H-M   'P 1'
#
loop_
_entity.id
_entity.type
_entity.pdbx_description
1 polymer ?
#
loop_
_entity_poly.entity_id
_entity_poly.type
_entity_poly.pdbx_seq_one_letter_code
_entity_poly.pdbx_strand_id
1 'polypeptide(L)'
;MGSQAIEEHRAGAEVYHGAALCAEKSTELLSEVHLPLGLLPLADMEEVGYNRSTGFVWLRQKKALTHTFKQIGRQVSYASEVTAFVEDRRMKRMTGVKTKELLIWVTLSDMFLDKDDPSKITFKTPTGLGRTYPASAFAKEGGDDGGKPVGKEAPAAAANGGNEAAAAVSGK
;
A
#
# COMPACT_ATOMS: atom_id res chain seq x y z
N MET A 1 -3.36 -28.18 2.45
CA MET A 1 -1.90 -28.01 2.26
C MET A 1 -1.41 -26.55 2.29
N GLY A 2 -2.27 -25.54 2.53
CA GLY A 2 -1.82 -24.13 2.63
C GLY A 2 -1.32 -23.70 4.02
N SER A 3 -1.73 -24.39 5.09
CA SER A 3 -1.44 -23.97 6.47
C SER A 3 -0.02 -24.32 6.93
N GLN A 4 0.51 -25.48 6.51
CA GLN A 4 1.86 -25.92 6.92
C GLN A 4 2.96 -25.03 6.33
N ALA A 5 2.83 -24.62 5.07
CA ALA A 5 3.84 -23.77 4.41
C ALA A 5 3.96 -22.37 5.05
N ILE A 6 2.88 -21.81 5.60
CA ILE A 6 2.92 -20.52 6.31
C ILE A 6 3.56 -20.69 7.69
N GLU A 7 3.30 -21.82 8.35
CA GLU A 7 3.83 -22.10 9.69
C GLU A 7 5.35 -22.33 9.66
N GLU A 8 5.87 -22.94 8.59
CA GLU A 8 7.31 -23.05 8.34
C GLU A 8 7.99 -21.68 8.26
N HIS A 9 7.34 -20.68 7.66
CA HIS A 9 7.85 -19.31 7.62
C HIS A 9 7.77 -18.58 8.98
N ARG A 10 7.01 -19.08 9.95
CA ARG A 10 6.98 -18.52 11.32
C ARG A 10 8.12 -19.06 12.18
N ALA A 11 8.75 -20.17 11.79
CA ALA A 11 9.87 -20.74 12.53
C ALA A 11 11.06 -19.77 12.57
N GLY A 12 11.55 -19.48 13.77
CA GLY A 12 12.66 -18.53 13.99
C GLY A 12 12.30 -17.06 13.81
N ALA A 13 11.00 -16.73 13.69
CA ALA A 13 10.54 -15.36 13.65
C ALA A 13 10.63 -14.68 15.02
N GLU A 14 10.87 -13.37 15.00
CA GLU A 14 10.70 -12.52 16.18
C GLU A 14 9.20 -12.24 16.34
N VAL A 15 8.63 -12.65 17.47
CA VAL A 15 7.20 -12.48 17.76
C VAL A 15 7.02 -11.59 18.97
N TYR A 16 6.30 -10.50 18.76
CA TYR A 16 6.03 -9.49 19.76
C TYR A 16 4.53 -9.46 20.07
N HIS A 17 4.20 -9.24 21.33
CA HIS A 17 2.81 -9.23 21.81
C HIS A 17 2.48 -7.93 22.53
N GLY A 18 1.20 -7.56 22.48
CA GLY A 18 0.66 -6.39 23.16
C GLY A 18 0.69 -5.14 22.28
N ALA A 19 -0.37 -4.34 22.38
CA ALA A 19 -0.65 -3.26 21.44
C ALA A 19 0.49 -2.25 21.27
N ALA A 20 1.12 -1.82 22.36
CA ALA A 20 2.21 -0.83 22.32
C ALA A 20 3.45 -1.37 21.57
N LEU A 21 3.91 -2.57 21.94
CA LEU A 21 5.10 -3.18 21.33
C LEU A 21 4.82 -3.59 19.88
N CYS A 22 3.61 -4.09 19.58
CA CYS A 22 3.22 -4.42 18.22
C CYS A 22 3.18 -3.20 17.31
N ALA A 23 2.67 -2.06 17.80
CA ALA A 23 2.64 -0.82 17.06
C ALA A 23 4.05 -0.26 16.80
N GLU A 24 4.92 -0.32 17.82
CA GLU A 24 6.33 0.06 17.69
C GLU A 24 7.05 -0.80 16.65
N LYS A 25 6.97 -2.12 16.78
CA LYS A 25 7.65 -3.06 15.88
C LYS A 25 7.10 -3.06 14.46
N SER A 26 5.81 -2.84 14.28
CA SER A 26 5.23 -2.64 12.95
C SER A 26 5.73 -1.34 12.29
N THR A 27 5.91 -0.27 13.08
CA THR A 27 6.46 1.00 12.57
C THR A 27 7.94 0.86 12.24
N GLU A 28 8.72 0.20 13.10
CA GLU A 28 10.14 -0.13 12.88
C GLU A 28 10.32 -0.94 11.60
N LEU A 29 9.49 -1.97 11.39
CA LEU A 29 9.49 -2.78 10.17
C LEU A 29 9.24 -1.91 8.93
N LEU A 30 8.19 -1.09 8.92
CA LEU A 30 7.89 -0.22 7.78
C LEU A 30 9.05 0.74 7.48
N SER A 31 9.70 1.27 8.52
CA SER A 31 10.90 2.11 8.35
C SER A 31 12.07 1.31 7.77
N GLU A 32 12.31 0.09 8.25
CA GLU A 32 13.40 -0.78 7.80
C GLU A 32 13.28 -1.12 6.31
N VAL A 33 12.06 -1.36 5.83
CA VAL A 33 11.80 -1.66 4.42
C VAL A 33 11.43 -0.42 3.60
N HIS A 34 11.62 0.79 4.14
CA HIS A 34 11.37 2.06 3.47
C HIS A 34 9.96 2.22 2.89
N LEU A 35 8.94 1.74 3.62
CA LEU A 35 7.53 1.89 3.27
C LEU A 35 6.88 3.00 4.11
N PRO A 36 5.84 3.68 3.60
CA PRO A 36 5.15 4.73 4.35
C PRO A 36 4.60 4.25 5.70
N LEU A 37 4.92 4.98 6.77
CA LEU A 37 4.62 4.58 8.15
C LEU A 37 3.11 4.60 8.51
N GLY A 38 2.26 5.19 7.66
CA GLY A 38 0.81 5.23 7.82
C GLY A 38 0.06 4.13 7.08
N LEU A 39 0.75 3.17 6.45
CA LEU A 39 0.11 2.08 5.70
C LEU A 39 -0.77 1.15 6.54
N LEU A 40 -0.46 1.03 7.83
CA LEU A 40 -1.08 0.05 8.71
C LEU A 40 -1.84 0.78 9.83
N PRO A 41 -3.15 0.54 9.95
CA PRO A 41 -3.92 1.02 11.09
C PRO A 41 -3.60 0.15 12.32
N LEU A 42 -2.71 0.64 13.19
CA LEU A 42 -2.17 -0.10 14.36
C LEU A 42 -3.12 -0.19 15.56
N ALA A 43 -4.44 -0.20 15.33
CA ALA A 43 -5.44 -0.26 16.40
C ALA A 43 -5.66 -1.70 16.87
N ASP A 44 -5.67 -1.92 18.19
CA ASP A 44 -6.00 -3.21 18.81
C ASP A 44 -5.14 -4.40 18.32
N MET A 45 -3.85 -4.15 18.06
CA MET A 45 -2.89 -5.20 17.73
C MET A 45 -2.62 -6.12 18.91
N GLU A 46 -2.56 -7.42 18.64
CA GLU A 46 -2.30 -8.46 19.64
C GLU A 46 -0.92 -9.07 19.46
N GLU A 47 -0.53 -9.30 18.21
CA GLU A 47 0.71 -10.00 17.85
C GLU A 47 1.25 -9.43 16.54
N VAL A 48 2.56 -9.22 16.47
CA VAL A 48 3.29 -8.99 15.23
C VAL A 48 4.45 -9.97 15.18
N GLY A 49 4.62 -10.61 14.04
CA GLY A 49 5.73 -11.52 13.82
C GLY A 49 6.51 -11.17 12.58
N TYR A 50 7.83 -11.22 12.67
CA TYR A 50 8.72 -10.96 11.55
C TYR A 50 9.84 -12.00 11.50
N ASN A 51 9.89 -12.75 10.41
CA ASN A 51 11.00 -13.64 10.09
C ASN A 51 11.96 -12.93 9.15
N ARG A 52 13.04 -12.38 9.71
CA ARG A 52 14.08 -11.67 8.94
C ARG A 52 14.76 -12.55 7.89
N SER A 53 14.88 -13.85 8.14
CA SER A 53 15.54 -14.78 7.21
C SER A 53 14.73 -15.02 5.94
N THR A 54 13.40 -15.00 6.03
CA THR A 54 12.50 -15.25 4.90
C THR A 54 11.79 -14.01 4.38
N GLY A 55 11.84 -12.90 5.13
CA GLY A 55 11.05 -11.70 4.87
C GLY A 55 9.57 -11.89 5.20
N PHE A 56 9.15 -12.99 5.82
CA PHE A 56 7.75 -13.23 6.13
C PHE A 56 7.30 -12.42 7.35
N VAL A 57 6.19 -11.70 7.22
CA VAL A 57 5.57 -10.93 8.30
C VAL A 57 4.12 -11.33 8.47
N TRP A 58 3.64 -11.29 9.71
CA TRP A 58 2.23 -11.30 10.00
C TRP A 58 1.86 -10.31 11.10
N LEU A 59 0.64 -9.80 11.01
CA LEU A 59 0.02 -8.90 11.96
C LEU A 59 -1.31 -9.51 12.38
N ARG A 60 -1.56 -9.58 13.69
CA ARG A 60 -2.85 -9.96 14.25
C ARG A 60 -3.45 -8.85 15.08
N GLN A 61 -4.75 -8.67 14.89
CA GLN A 61 -5.57 -7.68 15.57
C GLN A 61 -6.86 -8.35 16.07
N LYS A 62 -7.39 -7.84 17.18
CA LYS A 62 -8.58 -8.43 17.84
C LYS A 62 -9.77 -8.61 16.90
N LYS A 63 -9.96 -7.65 16.00
CA LYS A 63 -11.08 -7.60 15.06
C LYS A 63 -10.62 -7.02 13.74
N ALA A 64 -11.15 -7.55 12.64
CA ALA A 64 -11.03 -6.91 11.34
C ALA A 64 -11.51 -5.45 11.41
N LEU A 65 -10.81 -4.56 10.71
CA LEU A 65 -11.11 -3.13 10.72
C LEU A 65 -11.14 -2.58 9.30
N THR A 66 -11.74 -1.41 9.18
CA THR A 66 -11.77 -0.64 7.93
C THR A 66 -11.18 0.73 8.19
N HIS A 67 -10.21 1.11 7.36
CA HIS A 67 -9.55 2.41 7.40
C HIS A 67 -9.84 3.19 6.12
N THR A 68 -9.93 4.51 6.23
CA THR A 68 -10.15 5.40 5.09
C THR A 68 -8.94 6.30 4.92
N PHE A 69 -8.18 6.07 3.85
CA PHE A 69 -7.10 6.96 3.42
C PHE A 69 -7.72 8.20 2.77
N LYS A 70 -7.93 9.24 3.59
CA LYS A 70 -8.66 10.47 3.20
C LYS A 70 -8.05 11.16 1.99
N GLN A 71 -6.71 11.22 1.91
CA GLN A 71 -6.00 11.92 0.84
C GLN A 71 -6.29 11.33 -0.56
N ILE A 72 -6.63 10.04 -0.65
CA ILE A 72 -6.98 9.38 -1.91
C ILE A 72 -8.44 8.92 -1.98
N GLY A 73 -9.23 9.22 -0.93
CA GLY A 73 -10.63 8.82 -0.82
C GLY A 73 -10.86 7.30 -0.90
N ARG A 74 -9.90 6.48 -0.44
CA ARG A 74 -9.99 5.01 -0.53
C ARG A 74 -10.25 4.39 0.83
N GLN A 75 -11.20 3.45 0.83
CA GLN A 75 -11.54 2.62 1.98
C GLN A 75 -10.84 1.27 1.84
N VAL A 76 -10.07 0.88 2.84
CA VAL A 76 -9.29 -0.36 2.87
C VAL A 76 -9.70 -1.16 4.10
N SER A 77 -10.02 -2.43 3.90
CA SER A 77 -10.33 -3.39 4.95
C SER A 77 -9.12 -4.26 5.23
N TYR A 78 -8.84 -4.43 6.52
CA TYR A 78 -7.81 -5.29 7.07
C TYR A 78 -8.49 -6.39 7.89
N ALA A 79 -8.18 -7.65 7.60
CA ALA A 79 -8.68 -8.79 8.33
C ALA A 79 -8.02 -8.90 9.73
N SER A 80 -8.53 -9.80 10.57
CA SER A 80 -7.93 -10.06 11.89
C SER A 80 -6.49 -10.59 11.81
N GLU A 81 -6.13 -11.24 10.70
CA GLU A 81 -4.76 -11.62 10.39
C GLU A 81 -4.39 -11.10 9.00
N VAL A 82 -3.28 -10.38 8.91
CA VAL A 82 -2.68 -9.89 7.68
C VAL A 82 -1.29 -10.51 7.57
N THR A 83 -0.95 -11.08 6.42
CA THR A 83 0.37 -11.67 6.17
C THR A 83 0.97 -11.12 4.90
N ALA A 84 2.29 -11.03 4.81
CA ALA A 84 2.99 -10.67 3.58
C ALA A 84 4.44 -11.16 3.60
N PHE A 85 5.11 -11.08 2.44
CA PHE A 85 6.56 -11.13 2.35
C PHE A 85 7.07 -9.73 2.05
N VAL A 86 7.97 -9.22 2.89
CA VAL A 86 8.55 -7.89 2.77
C VAL A 86 9.93 -7.94 2.12
N GLU A 87 10.21 -6.93 1.32
CA GLU A 87 11.50 -6.63 0.71
C GLU A 87 11.70 -5.10 0.76
N ASP A 88 12.90 -4.62 0.45
CA ASP A 88 13.14 -3.18 0.30
C ASP A 88 12.09 -2.54 -0.62
N ARG A 89 11.34 -1.59 -0.06
CA ARG A 89 10.28 -0.81 -0.70
C ARG A 89 9.12 -1.62 -1.27
N ARG A 90 8.92 -2.86 -0.81
CA ARG A 90 7.94 -3.78 -1.41
C ARG A 90 7.33 -4.75 -0.41
N MET A 91 6.04 -5.04 -0.59
CA MET A 91 5.38 -6.22 -0.01
C MET A 91 4.76 -7.09 -1.11
N LYS A 92 4.88 -8.40 -0.98
CA LYS A 92 4.39 -9.41 -1.93
C LYS A 92 3.52 -10.43 -1.21
N ARG A 93 2.64 -11.08 -1.99
CA ARG A 93 1.74 -12.15 -1.52
C ARG A 93 0.98 -11.75 -0.24
N MET A 94 0.58 -10.49 -0.20
CA MET A 94 -0.20 -9.93 0.89
C MET A 94 -1.56 -10.63 0.96
N THR A 95 -1.98 -10.96 2.18
CA THR A 95 -3.30 -11.53 2.46
C THR A 95 -4.00 -10.72 3.54
N GLY A 96 -5.32 -10.83 3.63
CA GLY A 96 -6.10 -10.10 4.64
C GLY A 96 -6.33 -8.62 4.33
N VAL A 97 -5.88 -8.10 3.18
CA VAL A 97 -6.08 -6.69 2.79
C VAL A 97 -6.97 -6.57 1.56
N LYS A 98 -8.01 -5.74 1.63
CA LYS A 98 -8.94 -5.46 0.53
C LYS A 98 -9.16 -3.97 0.37
N THR A 99 -9.23 -3.48 -0.87
CA THR A 99 -9.64 -2.12 -1.19
C THR A 99 -11.08 -2.09 -1.70
N LYS A 100 -11.82 -1.05 -1.37
CA LYS A 100 -13.18 -0.83 -1.89
C LYS A 100 -13.11 -0.10 -3.22
N GLU A 101 -13.56 -0.75 -4.27
CA GLU A 101 -13.73 -0.14 -5.60
C GLU A 101 -15.22 -0.13 -5.95
N LEU A 102 -15.79 1.08 -6.08
CA LEU A 102 -17.22 1.29 -6.23
C LEU A 102 -18.03 0.57 -5.13
N LEU A 103 -18.71 -0.53 -5.47
CA LEU A 103 -19.55 -1.32 -4.58
C LEU A 103 -18.91 -2.65 -4.17
N ILE A 104 -17.73 -3.01 -4.70
CA ILE A 104 -17.09 -4.30 -4.47
C ILE A 104 -15.79 -4.17 -3.66
N TRP A 105 -15.49 -5.21 -2.88
CA TRP A 105 -14.21 -5.34 -2.19
C TRP A 105 -13.25 -6.19 -3.01
N VAL A 106 -12.10 -5.62 -3.34
CA VAL A 106 -11.08 -6.25 -4.18
C VAL A 106 -9.84 -6.54 -3.32
N THR A 107 -9.37 -7.79 -3.34
CA THR A 107 -8.16 -8.20 -2.61
C THR A 107 -6.91 -7.61 -3.26
N LEU A 108 -5.97 -7.16 -2.43
CA LEU A 108 -4.64 -6.73 -2.85
C LEU A 108 -3.64 -7.85 -2.57
N SER A 109 -2.70 -8.07 -3.50
CA SER A 109 -1.66 -9.10 -3.38
C SER A 109 -0.25 -8.53 -3.29
N ASP A 110 0.02 -7.40 -3.92
CA ASP A 110 1.36 -6.83 -3.97
C ASP A 110 1.30 -5.31 -3.84
N MET A 111 2.35 -4.75 -3.28
CA MET A 111 2.56 -3.31 -3.27
C MET A 111 4.05 -2.98 -3.35
N PHE A 112 4.40 -1.87 -3.99
CA PHE A 112 5.79 -1.42 -4.09
C PHE A 112 5.85 0.08 -4.34
N LEU A 113 6.94 0.72 -3.90
CA LEU A 113 7.29 2.05 -4.38
C LEU A 113 8.00 1.94 -5.73
N ASP A 114 7.73 2.90 -6.60
CA ASP A 114 8.43 2.98 -7.87
C ASP A 114 9.93 3.21 -7.62
N LYS A 115 10.78 2.49 -8.38
CA LYS A 115 12.24 2.58 -8.22
C LYS A 115 12.77 3.91 -8.76
N ASP A 116 12.16 4.40 -9.83
CA ASP A 116 12.54 5.63 -10.51
C ASP A 116 11.86 6.84 -9.84
N ASP A 117 10.73 6.63 -9.17
CA ASP A 117 9.97 7.67 -8.47
C ASP A 117 9.43 7.20 -7.10
N PRO A 118 10.23 7.23 -6.03
CA PRO A 118 9.81 6.77 -4.71
C PRO A 118 8.70 7.63 -4.09
N SER A 119 8.29 8.73 -4.73
CA SER A 119 7.08 9.47 -4.33
C SER A 119 5.78 8.76 -4.75
N LYS A 120 5.87 7.68 -5.54
CA LYS A 120 4.73 6.89 -6.02
C LYS A 120 4.73 5.49 -5.45
N ILE A 121 3.55 5.07 -4.97
CA ILE A 121 3.30 3.74 -4.47
C ILE A 121 2.23 3.05 -5.30
N THR A 122 2.49 1.81 -5.70
CA THR A 122 1.60 1.01 -6.53
C THR A 122 1.08 -0.20 -5.77
N PHE A 123 -0.22 -0.44 -5.82
CA PHE A 123 -0.88 -1.62 -5.29
C PHE A 123 -1.43 -2.47 -6.43
N LYS A 124 -1.28 -3.79 -6.35
CA LYS A 124 -1.77 -4.74 -7.35
C LYS A 124 -2.74 -5.74 -6.76
N THR A 125 -3.71 -6.14 -7.58
CA THR A 125 -4.58 -7.27 -7.32
C THR A 125 -3.88 -8.58 -7.71
N PRO A 126 -4.39 -9.75 -7.25
CA PRO A 126 -3.87 -11.06 -7.68
C PRO A 126 -3.89 -11.30 -9.19
N THR A 127 -4.72 -10.55 -9.93
CA THR A 127 -4.79 -10.60 -11.40
C THR A 127 -3.75 -9.71 -12.09
N GLY A 128 -2.92 -8.99 -11.33
CA GLY A 128 -1.87 -8.11 -11.83
C GLY A 128 -2.33 -6.67 -12.13
N LEU A 129 -3.62 -6.36 -11.99
CA LEU A 129 -4.13 -5.00 -12.18
C LEU A 129 -3.63 -4.09 -11.07
N GLY A 130 -2.99 -2.98 -11.45
CA GLY A 130 -2.35 -2.04 -10.54
C GLY A 130 -3.03 -0.68 -10.46
N ARG A 131 -2.94 -0.04 -9.30
CA ARG A 131 -3.27 1.38 -9.10
C ARG A 131 -2.11 2.07 -8.38
N THR A 132 -1.76 3.26 -8.85
CA THR A 132 -0.66 4.06 -8.31
C THR A 132 -1.19 5.32 -7.65
N TYR A 133 -0.59 5.68 -6.51
CA TYR A 133 -0.96 6.82 -5.69
C TYR A 133 0.30 7.55 -5.20
N PRO A 134 0.19 8.80 -4.76
CA PRO A 134 1.27 9.45 -4.02
C PRO A 134 1.58 8.68 -2.72
N ALA A 135 2.85 8.39 -2.45
CA ALA A 135 3.30 7.70 -1.24
C ALA A 135 2.97 8.52 0.02
N SER A 136 2.97 9.86 -0.08
CA SER A 136 2.55 10.77 0.98
C SER A 136 1.11 10.57 1.44
N ALA A 137 0.25 9.98 0.59
CA ALA A 137 -1.13 9.62 0.95
C ALA A 137 -1.23 8.56 2.06
N PHE A 138 -0.11 7.90 2.35
CA PHE A 138 0.03 6.82 3.34
C PHE A 138 1.06 7.17 4.41
N ALA A 139 1.43 8.45 4.54
CA ALA A 139 2.23 8.92 5.66
C ALA A 139 1.43 8.84 6.97
N LYS A 140 2.13 8.80 8.10
CA LYS A 140 1.48 8.77 9.42
C LYS A 140 0.72 10.08 9.64
N GLU A 141 -0.60 10.02 9.91
CA GLU A 141 -1.39 11.20 10.30
C GLU A 141 -0.84 11.71 11.65
N GLY A 142 -0.01 12.76 11.63
CA GLY A 142 0.55 13.42 12.82
C GLY A 142 2.07 13.34 12.98
N GLY A 143 2.79 13.94 12.03
CA GLY A 143 4.21 14.30 12.16
C GLY A 143 4.51 15.47 11.23
N ASP A 144 4.59 16.67 11.80
CA ASP A 144 5.15 17.85 11.15
C ASP A 144 6.62 17.54 10.82
N ASP A 145 6.90 17.28 9.54
CA ASP A 145 8.25 17.35 8.98
C ASP A 145 8.18 18.11 7.66
N GLY A 146 8.25 19.45 7.78
CA GLY A 146 9.25 20.26 7.07
C GLY A 146 9.39 20.21 5.55
N GLY A 147 8.53 19.53 4.79
CA GLY A 147 8.60 19.43 3.33
C GLY A 147 7.83 20.54 2.61
N LYS A 148 8.51 21.65 2.33
CA LYS A 148 8.06 22.77 1.48
C LYS A 148 7.25 22.30 0.24
N PRO A 149 6.14 22.97 -0.13
CA PRO A 149 5.36 22.61 -1.32
C PRO A 149 6.19 22.85 -2.58
N VAL A 150 6.49 21.78 -3.33
CA VAL A 150 6.93 21.90 -4.73
C VAL A 150 5.69 21.80 -5.61
N GLY A 151 5.59 22.77 -6.51
CA GLY A 151 4.38 23.21 -7.16
C GLY A 151 3.69 22.21 -8.09
N LYS A 152 2.50 22.65 -8.48
CA LYS A 152 1.62 22.11 -9.53
C LYS A 152 2.40 21.56 -10.72
N GLU A 153 2.10 20.32 -11.09
CA GLU A 153 1.97 19.92 -12.49
C GLU A 153 1.05 18.69 -12.56
N ALA A 154 -0.14 18.88 -13.13
CA ALA A 154 -1.04 17.81 -13.51
C ALA A 154 -0.60 17.32 -14.90
N PRO A 155 -0.31 16.02 -15.10
CA PRO A 155 0.03 15.52 -16.42
C PRO A 155 -1.20 15.52 -17.34
N ALA A 156 -0.94 15.99 -18.55
CA ALA A 156 -1.85 16.09 -19.68
C ALA A 156 -2.42 14.72 -20.09
N ALA A 157 -3.71 14.72 -20.41
CA ALA A 157 -4.33 13.66 -21.20
C ALA A 157 -4.01 13.90 -22.69
N ALA A 158 -3.20 13.02 -23.27
CA ALA A 158 -3.11 12.77 -24.71
C ALA A 158 -3.90 11.47 -25.00
N ALA A 159 -4.59 11.23 -26.11
CA ALA A 159 -4.92 11.98 -27.32
C ALA A 159 -5.99 11.16 -28.08
N ASN A 160 -6.82 11.83 -28.89
CA ASN A 160 -7.25 11.42 -30.25
C ASN A 160 -8.31 12.43 -30.71
N GLY A 161 -8.35 12.97 -31.91
CA GLY A 161 -7.67 12.68 -33.17
C GLY A 161 -8.59 13.27 -34.24
N GLY A 162 -8.08 14.15 -35.10
CA GLY A 162 -8.89 14.82 -36.13
C GLY A 162 -8.02 15.76 -36.95
N ASN A 163 -7.41 15.19 -37.99
CA ASN A 163 -6.45 15.84 -38.87
C ASN A 163 -7.10 16.12 -40.24
N GLU A 164 -6.82 17.34 -40.76
CA GLU A 164 -6.81 17.78 -42.17
C GLU A 164 -8.14 17.77 -42.96
N ALA A 165 -8.41 18.67 -43.92
CA ALA A 165 -7.77 19.90 -44.40
C ALA A 165 -8.71 20.59 -45.42
N ALA A 166 -8.55 21.93 -45.51
CA ALA A 166 -8.57 22.78 -46.71
C ALA A 166 -9.69 22.68 -47.78
N ALA A 167 -10.30 23.83 -48.12
CA ALA A 167 -9.89 24.67 -49.27
C ALA A 167 -10.92 25.78 -49.57
N ALA A 168 -10.40 26.99 -49.91
CA ALA A 168 -10.82 27.92 -51.00
C ALA A 168 -12.32 28.39 -51.06
N VAL A 169 -12.75 29.59 -51.49
CA VAL A 169 -12.20 30.76 -52.21
C VAL A 169 -13.38 31.76 -52.43
N SER A 170 -13.08 33.05 -52.46
CA SER A 170 -13.76 34.18 -53.16
C SER A 170 -15.24 34.57 -52.97
N GLY A 171 -15.42 35.91 -52.88
CA GLY A 171 -16.51 36.69 -53.47
C GLY A 171 -17.66 36.98 -52.50
N LYS A 172 -18.13 38.21 -52.31
CA LYS A 172 -18.08 39.45 -53.10
C LYS A 172 -18.47 40.62 -52.20
#